data_AF-A0A9D5NWP7-F1
#
_entry.id   AF-A0A9D5NWP7-F1
#
_cell.length_a   1.000
_cell.length_b   1.000
_cell.length_c   1.000
_cell.angle_alpha   90.00
_cell.angle_beta   90.00
_cell.angle_gamma   90.00
#
_symmetry.space_group_name_H-M   'P 1'
#
loop_
_entity.id
_entity.type
_entity.pdbx_description
1 polymer ?
#
loop_
_entity_poly.entity_id
_entity_poly.type
_entity_poly.pdbx_seq_one_letter_code
_entity_poly.pdbx_strand_id
1 'polypeptide(L)'
;MKQLILISILSFLSLTIQAQNSEAPFRAYLYNNEYEVFLHIDFYDETITVPGQELYGQLPGYLGKKNNSFCWVITSATIKDQTAKLAMINDFGSEDLTATLTVKNDTLYVLKQVDGSTLKVPKNGKWQKLPTSLPFTLRQKHH
;
A
#
# COMPACT_ATOMS: atom_id res chain seq x y z
N MET A 1 31.43 -59.92 17.12
CA MET A 1 31.31 -58.75 18.01
C MET A 1 30.63 -57.62 17.25
N LYS A 2 29.67 -56.93 17.90
CA LYS A 2 29.01 -55.64 17.54
C LYS A 2 28.13 -55.66 16.28
N GLN A 3 26.81 -55.87 16.40
CA GLN A 3 25.72 -54.95 16.80
C GLN A 3 25.29 -53.96 15.68
N LEU A 4 24.02 -54.13 15.27
CA LEU A 4 23.21 -53.32 14.35
C LEU A 4 23.08 -51.87 14.82
N ILE A 5 23.13 -50.88 13.92
CA ILE A 5 22.30 -49.66 13.99
C ILE A 5 21.93 -49.18 12.57
N LEU A 6 20.62 -49.09 12.33
CA LEU A 6 19.91 -48.45 11.22
C LEU A 6 19.67 -46.97 11.58
N ILE A 7 20.01 -45.99 10.73
CA ILE A 7 19.49 -44.61 10.85
C ILE A 7 19.18 -44.02 9.46
N SER A 8 17.89 -43.85 9.19
CA SER A 8 17.32 -42.96 8.19
C SER A 8 17.42 -41.50 8.67
N ILE A 9 17.83 -40.56 7.81
CA ILE A 9 17.51 -39.13 8.01
C ILE A 9 17.00 -38.56 6.68
N LEU A 10 15.69 -38.38 6.66
CA LEU A 10 14.91 -37.65 5.66
C LEU A 10 14.94 -36.18 6.07
N SER A 11 15.78 -35.37 5.44
CA SER A 11 15.83 -33.93 5.70
C SER A 11 14.73 -33.22 4.89
N PHE A 12 13.51 -33.20 5.43
CA PHE A 12 12.55 -32.19 5.03
C PHE A 12 13.08 -30.83 5.50
N LEU A 13 13.69 -30.07 4.59
CA LEU A 13 13.87 -28.64 4.78
C LEU A 13 12.47 -28.02 4.71
N SER A 14 11.78 -27.96 5.83
CA SER A 14 10.63 -27.08 6.00
C SER A 14 11.16 -25.65 5.88
N LEU A 15 11.03 -25.06 4.69
CA LEU A 15 11.04 -23.61 4.51
C LEU A 15 9.91 -23.07 5.37
N THR A 16 10.23 -22.67 6.59
CA THR A 16 9.35 -21.78 7.34
C THR A 16 9.33 -20.48 6.55
N ILE A 17 8.28 -20.27 5.75
CA ILE A 17 7.92 -18.93 5.29
C ILE A 17 7.56 -18.20 6.58
N GLN A 18 8.56 -17.54 7.15
CA GLN A 18 8.35 -16.66 8.27
C GLN A 18 7.66 -15.44 7.69
N ALA A 19 6.32 -15.50 7.64
CA ALA A 19 5.51 -14.34 7.41
C ALA A 19 5.91 -13.35 8.49
N GLN A 20 6.67 -12.32 8.12
CA GLN A 20 6.87 -11.20 9.03
C GLN A 20 5.51 -10.53 9.07
N ASN A 21 4.69 -10.95 10.04
CA ASN A 21 3.55 -10.16 10.48
C ASN A 21 4.15 -8.81 10.86
N SER A 22 4.19 -7.85 9.93
CA SER A 22 4.41 -6.48 10.30
C SER A 22 3.29 -6.18 11.26
N GLU A 23 3.58 -5.87 12.52
CA GLU A 23 2.54 -5.60 13.53
C GLU A 23 1.59 -4.47 13.09
N ALA A 24 1.99 -3.68 12.08
CA ALA A 24 1.22 -2.62 11.45
C ALA A 24 1.35 -2.62 9.90
N PRO A 25 0.67 -3.52 9.15
CA PRO A 25 0.77 -3.57 7.68
C PRO A 25 0.30 -2.29 6.98
N PHE A 26 -0.55 -1.50 7.64
CA PHE A 26 -1.05 -0.23 7.13
C PHE A 26 -0.23 1.00 7.58
N ARG A 27 1.00 0.78 8.04
CA ARG A 27 2.04 1.80 8.21
C ARG A 27 3.18 1.50 7.24
N ALA A 28 3.10 2.08 6.05
CA ALA A 28 3.95 1.65 4.94
C ALA A 28 4.19 2.74 3.89
N TYR A 29 5.22 2.52 3.10
CA TYR A 29 5.44 3.22 1.84
C TYR A 29 5.40 2.20 0.70
N LEU A 30 4.37 2.31 -0.14
CA LEU A 30 4.06 1.35 -1.20
C LEU A 30 4.23 1.99 -2.58
N TYR A 31 4.66 1.23 -3.59
CA TYR A 31 4.88 1.76 -4.94
C TYR A 31 4.22 0.92 -6.01
N ASN A 32 3.77 1.59 -7.06
CA ASN A 32 3.50 0.99 -8.35
C ASN A 32 4.43 1.64 -9.39
N ASN A 33 5.38 0.86 -9.92
CA ASN A 33 6.36 1.36 -10.87
C ASN A 33 5.79 1.62 -12.27
N GLU A 34 4.77 0.87 -12.69
CA GLU A 34 4.15 0.98 -14.02
C GLU A 34 3.49 2.35 -14.23
N TYR A 35 2.79 2.83 -13.21
CA TYR A 35 2.12 4.14 -13.21
C TYR A 35 2.93 5.21 -12.47
N GLU A 36 4.08 4.83 -11.91
CA GLU A 36 4.97 5.68 -11.12
C GLU A 36 4.24 6.45 -10.00
N VAL A 37 3.34 5.76 -9.32
CA VAL A 37 2.58 6.29 -8.18
C VAL A 37 3.00 5.56 -6.92
N PHE A 38 2.74 6.19 -5.78
CA PHE A 38 3.04 5.62 -4.48
C PHE A 38 1.97 5.94 -3.45
N LEU A 39 1.90 5.14 -2.39
CA LEU A 39 1.13 5.42 -1.19
C LEU A 39 2.11 5.62 -0.04
N HIS A 40 1.94 6.71 0.71
CA HIS A 40 2.61 6.92 2.00
C HIS A 40 1.54 7.00 3.07
N ILE A 41 1.50 5.98 3.94
CA ILE A 41 0.35 5.72 4.81
C ILE A 41 0.75 5.38 6.24
N ASP A 42 -0.08 5.84 7.17
CA ASP A 42 -0.12 5.43 8.56
C ASP A 42 -1.57 5.47 9.05
N PHE A 43 -2.30 4.37 8.85
CA PHE A 43 -3.73 4.30 9.19
C PHE A 43 -4.02 4.05 10.67
N TYR A 44 -2.99 3.96 11.51
CA TYR A 44 -3.14 3.70 12.95
C TYR A 44 -3.08 5.00 13.75
N ASP A 45 -2.03 5.80 13.51
CA ASP A 45 -1.78 7.03 14.27
C ASP A 45 -2.03 8.30 13.41
N GLU A 46 -2.36 8.13 12.12
CA GLU A 46 -2.67 9.22 11.18
C GLU A 46 -1.62 10.33 11.15
N THR A 47 -0.33 9.96 11.17
CA THR A 47 0.78 10.90 11.37
C THR A 47 1.26 11.61 10.10
N ILE A 48 0.65 11.36 8.94
CA ILE A 48 1.18 11.82 7.65
C ILE A 48 0.79 13.26 7.37
N THR A 49 1.78 14.14 7.22
CA THR A 49 1.60 15.47 6.61
C THR A 49 1.77 15.35 5.10
N VAL A 50 0.75 15.78 4.35
CA VAL A 50 0.77 15.76 2.89
C VAL A 50 1.44 17.03 2.37
N PRO A 51 2.53 16.94 1.57
CA PRO A 51 3.22 18.12 1.06
C PRO A 51 2.29 19.03 0.22
N GLY A 52 2.29 20.33 0.51
CA GLY A 52 1.44 21.31 -0.17
C GLY A 52 -0.03 21.29 0.26
N GLN A 53 -0.37 20.49 1.27
CA GLN A 53 -1.71 20.29 1.80
C GLN A 53 -1.73 20.40 3.34
N GLU A 54 -0.83 21.23 3.89
CA GLU A 54 -0.56 21.35 5.33
C GLU A 54 -1.77 21.85 6.14
N LEU A 55 -2.71 22.56 5.49
CA LEU A 55 -3.93 23.04 6.12
C LEU A 55 -4.85 21.92 6.63
N TYR A 56 -4.74 20.71 6.07
CA TYR A 56 -5.49 19.55 6.54
C TYR A 56 -4.90 18.91 7.79
N GLY A 57 -3.70 19.32 8.22
CA GLY A 57 -3.03 18.73 9.39
C GLY A 57 -2.47 17.34 9.11
N GLN A 58 -2.49 16.48 10.12
CA GLN A 58 -2.05 15.09 9.99
C GLN A 58 -3.21 14.23 9.48
N LEU A 59 -2.91 13.31 8.57
CA LEU A 59 -3.86 12.50 7.83
C LEU A 59 -3.42 11.04 7.77
N PRO A 60 -4.33 10.11 7.45
CA PRO A 60 -3.99 8.71 7.21
C PRO A 60 -2.93 8.49 6.12
N GLY A 61 -2.85 9.40 5.14
CA GLY A 61 -1.85 9.33 4.08
C GLY A 61 -2.30 9.94 2.76
N TYR A 62 -1.61 9.57 1.69
CA TYR A 62 -1.94 10.02 0.34
C TYR A 62 -1.39 9.07 -0.74
N LEU A 63 -2.01 9.10 -1.90
CA LEU A 63 -1.45 8.59 -3.15
C LEU A 63 -0.76 9.73 -3.89
N GLY A 64 0.55 9.63 -4.11
CA GLY A 64 1.33 10.63 -4.83
C GLY A 64 1.80 10.13 -6.21
N LYS A 65 2.12 11.06 -7.10
CA LYS A 65 2.81 10.78 -8.37
C LYS A 65 4.30 11.08 -8.23
N LYS A 66 5.17 10.16 -8.65
CA LYS A 66 6.62 10.36 -8.64
C LYS A 66 6.99 11.61 -9.45
N ASN A 67 7.87 12.44 -8.89
CA ASN A 67 8.37 13.69 -9.47
C ASN A 67 7.26 14.69 -9.85
N ASN A 68 6.14 14.67 -9.13
CA ASN A 68 5.03 15.57 -9.32
C ASN A 68 4.36 15.85 -7.96
N SER A 69 3.86 17.07 -7.74
CA SER A 69 3.19 17.44 -6.49
C SER A 69 1.74 16.96 -6.41
N PHE A 70 1.15 16.50 -7.51
CA PHE A 70 -0.21 16.01 -7.55
C PHE A 70 -0.39 14.80 -6.63
N CYS A 71 -1.47 14.83 -5.85
CA CYS A 71 -1.83 13.73 -4.98
C CYS A 71 -3.34 13.53 -4.88
N TRP A 72 -3.71 12.33 -4.46
CA TRP A 72 -4.99 12.05 -3.85
C TRP A 72 -4.79 11.91 -2.35
N VAL A 73 -5.37 12.83 -1.59
CA VAL A 73 -5.33 12.87 -0.15
C VAL A 73 -6.26 11.80 0.41
N ILE A 74 -5.80 10.99 1.36
CA ILE A 74 -6.64 10.04 2.09
C ILE A 74 -7.17 10.77 3.32
N THR A 75 -8.46 11.10 3.33
CA THR A 75 -9.09 11.88 4.40
C THR A 75 -9.59 11.03 5.56
N SER A 76 -9.81 9.74 5.32
CA SER A 76 -10.12 8.77 6.38
C SER A 76 -9.70 7.37 5.95
N ALA A 77 -9.32 6.55 6.93
CA ALA A 77 -9.04 5.13 6.73
C ALA A 77 -9.69 4.32 7.87
N THR A 78 -10.37 3.23 7.53
CA THR A 78 -10.94 2.30 8.51
C THR A 78 -10.44 0.90 8.22
N ILE A 79 -9.64 0.35 9.14
CA ILE A 79 -9.06 -0.99 9.03
C ILE A 79 -10.09 -2.03 9.49
N LYS A 80 -10.26 -3.07 8.66
CA LYS A 80 -10.97 -4.30 8.99
C LYS A 80 -10.14 -5.48 8.49
N ASP A 81 -9.53 -6.20 9.43
CA ASP A 81 -8.62 -7.31 9.14
C ASP A 81 -7.48 -6.88 8.18
N GLN A 82 -7.36 -7.56 7.04
CA GLN A 82 -6.36 -7.30 6.01
C GLN A 82 -6.82 -6.27 4.97
N THR A 83 -7.90 -5.53 5.22
CA THR A 83 -8.43 -4.52 4.29
C THR A 83 -8.75 -3.21 5.00
N ALA A 84 -8.28 -2.09 4.45
CA ALA A 84 -8.68 -0.75 4.87
C ALA A 84 -9.66 -0.15 3.86
N LYS A 85 -10.77 0.42 4.33
CA LYS A 85 -11.64 1.28 3.51
C LYS A 85 -11.13 2.71 3.59
N LEU A 86 -11.04 3.38 2.46
CA LEU A 86 -10.46 4.72 2.31
C LEU A 86 -11.50 5.69 1.74
N ALA A 87 -11.53 6.90 2.27
CA ALA A 87 -12.08 8.06 1.58
C ALA A 87 -10.93 8.91 1.05
N MET A 88 -11.00 9.30 -0.23
CA MET A 88 -9.93 10.01 -0.91
C MET A 88 -10.50 11.22 -1.65
N ILE A 89 -9.73 12.30 -1.69
CA ILE A 89 -10.03 13.48 -2.52
C ILE A 89 -8.80 13.85 -3.35
N ASN A 90 -8.99 14.40 -4.55
CA ASN A 90 -7.85 15.00 -5.25
C ASN A 90 -7.36 16.25 -4.50
N ASP A 91 -6.13 16.68 -4.80
CA ASP A 91 -5.48 17.87 -4.20
C ASP A 91 -6.21 19.20 -4.45
N PHE A 92 -7.16 19.22 -5.38
CA PHE A 92 -8.06 20.35 -5.63
C PHE A 92 -9.38 20.28 -4.85
N GLY A 93 -9.65 19.16 -4.15
CA GLY A 93 -10.91 18.91 -3.44
C GLY A 93 -12.15 18.80 -4.34
N SER A 94 -11.98 18.64 -5.66
CA SER A 94 -13.06 18.65 -6.65
C SER A 94 -13.57 17.27 -7.04
N GLU A 95 -12.80 16.23 -6.70
CA GLU A 95 -13.15 14.83 -6.95
C GLU A 95 -13.02 14.07 -5.63
N ASP A 96 -14.03 13.25 -5.30
CA ASP A 96 -14.00 12.30 -4.21
C ASP A 96 -14.04 10.85 -4.73
N LEU A 97 -13.43 9.93 -3.98
CA LEU A 97 -13.34 8.51 -4.30
C LEU A 97 -13.40 7.69 -3.01
N THR A 98 -14.22 6.64 -3.01
CA THR A 98 -14.12 5.56 -2.02
C THR A 98 -13.31 4.41 -2.60
N ALA A 99 -12.32 3.93 -1.85
CA ALA A 99 -11.46 2.82 -2.26
C ALA A 99 -11.25 1.81 -1.12
N THR A 100 -10.68 0.65 -1.43
CA THR A 100 -10.12 -0.27 -0.44
C THR A 100 -8.65 -0.54 -0.72
N LEU A 101 -7.85 -0.66 0.32
CA LEU A 101 -6.48 -1.16 0.25
C LEU A 101 -6.42 -2.52 0.97
N THR A 102 -6.13 -3.58 0.24
CA THR A 102 -6.08 -4.95 0.79
C THR A 102 -4.67 -5.50 0.76
N VAL A 103 -4.18 -6.00 1.90
CA VAL A 103 -2.95 -6.78 2.00
C VAL A 103 -3.20 -8.15 1.35
N LYS A 104 -2.36 -8.54 0.39
CA LYS A 104 -2.40 -9.86 -0.24
C LYS A 104 -1.34 -10.80 0.30
N ASN A 105 -0.18 -10.24 0.65
CA ASN A 105 0.90 -10.88 1.37
C ASN A 105 1.84 -9.78 1.89
N ASP A 106 2.93 -10.18 2.55
CA ASP A 106 3.92 -9.31 3.19
C ASP A 106 4.46 -8.18 2.29
N THR A 107 4.43 -8.36 0.97
CA THR A 107 4.98 -7.38 0.01
C THR A 107 3.98 -6.81 -0.97
N LEU A 108 2.78 -7.40 -1.09
CA LEU A 108 1.81 -7.06 -2.12
C LEU A 108 0.51 -6.51 -1.52
N TYR A 109 0.14 -5.33 -2.00
CA TYR A 109 -1.08 -4.63 -1.64
C TYR A 109 -1.89 -4.36 -2.91
N VAL A 110 -3.20 -4.30 -2.79
CA VAL A 110 -4.08 -3.95 -3.93
C VAL A 110 -5.01 -2.83 -3.51
N LEU A 111 -4.90 -1.70 -4.19
CA LEU A 111 -5.86 -0.59 -4.10
C LEU A 111 -6.98 -0.84 -5.11
N LYS A 112 -8.22 -0.92 -4.65
CA LYS A 112 -9.40 -1.08 -5.50
C LYS A 112 -10.34 0.11 -5.36
N GLN A 113 -10.69 0.74 -6.47
CA GLN A 113 -11.72 1.77 -6.53
C GLN A 113 -13.10 1.11 -6.31
N VAL A 114 -13.92 1.69 -5.44
CA VAL A 114 -15.25 1.16 -5.08
C VAL A 114 -16.35 2.03 -5.66
N ASP A 115 -16.30 3.34 -5.41
CA ASP A 115 -17.34 4.28 -5.82
C ASP A 115 -16.76 5.71 -5.92
N GLY A 116 -17.45 6.58 -6.65
CA GLY A 116 -17.06 7.97 -6.88
C GLY A 116 -16.22 8.18 -8.13
N SER A 117 -15.32 9.15 -8.07
CA SER A 117 -14.53 9.62 -9.21
C SER A 117 -13.50 8.60 -9.67
N THR A 118 -13.24 8.56 -10.98
CA THR A 118 -12.17 7.71 -11.52
C THR A 118 -10.81 8.25 -11.07
N LEU A 119 -10.02 7.40 -10.42
CA LEU A 119 -8.66 7.72 -10.01
C LEU A 119 -7.79 8.05 -11.23
N LYS A 120 -7.27 9.29 -11.29
CA LYS A 120 -6.41 9.79 -12.37
C LYS A 120 -5.18 10.44 -11.79
N VAL A 121 -4.10 10.44 -12.58
CA VAL A 121 -2.85 11.15 -12.27
C VAL A 121 -2.31 11.88 -13.50
N PRO A 122 -1.53 12.95 -13.32
CA PRO A 122 -0.89 13.62 -14.45
C PRO A 122 0.23 12.76 -15.04
N LYS A 123 0.27 12.67 -16.37
CA LYS A 123 1.37 12.07 -17.15
C LYS A 123 1.55 12.87 -18.43
N ASN A 124 2.73 13.48 -18.59
CA ASN A 124 3.11 14.27 -19.78
C ASN A 124 2.04 15.31 -20.19
N GLY A 125 1.54 16.08 -19.22
CA GLY A 125 0.55 17.13 -19.45
C GLY A 125 -0.89 16.64 -19.71
N LYS A 126 -1.16 15.34 -19.56
CA LYS A 126 -2.49 14.75 -19.71
C LYS A 126 -2.92 14.00 -18.45
N TRP A 127 -4.23 13.84 -18.27
CA TRP A 127 -4.80 12.99 -17.23
C TRP A 127 -4.79 11.53 -17.65
N GLN A 128 -3.97 10.71 -16.99
CA GLN A 128 -3.95 9.26 -17.16
C GLN A 128 -4.91 8.63 -16.14
N LYS A 129 -5.87 7.84 -16.61
CA LYS A 129 -6.71 7.01 -15.76
C LYS A 129 -5.90 5.83 -15.21
N LEU A 130 -6.03 5.57 -13.91
CA LEU A 130 -5.49 4.38 -13.27
C LEU A 130 -6.51 3.24 -13.33
N PRO A 131 -6.05 1.97 -13.39
CA PRO A 131 -6.96 0.82 -13.39
C PRO A 131 -7.78 0.77 -12.09
N THR A 132 -8.99 0.21 -12.18
CA THR A 132 -9.89 0.04 -11.03
C THR A 132 -9.25 -0.76 -9.90
N SER A 133 -8.37 -1.70 -10.22
CA SER A 133 -7.57 -2.47 -9.28
C SER A 133 -6.10 -2.26 -9.59
N LEU A 134 -5.36 -1.70 -8.64
CA LEU A 134 -3.97 -1.28 -8.81
C LEU A 134 -3.09 -1.98 -7.77
N PRO A 135 -2.16 -2.87 -8.18
CA PRO A 135 -1.23 -3.50 -7.27
C PRO A 135 -0.13 -2.52 -6.84
N PHE A 136 0.29 -2.61 -5.59
CA PHE A 136 1.45 -1.91 -5.05
C PHE A 136 2.37 -2.91 -4.37
N THR A 137 3.68 -2.65 -4.42
CA THR A 137 4.68 -3.40 -3.69
C THR A 137 5.27 -2.56 -2.57
N LEU A 138 5.60 -3.20 -1.44
CA LEU A 138 6.35 -2.56 -0.36
C LEU A 138 7.72 -2.10 -0.90
N ARG A 139 8.10 -0.83 -0.65
CA ARG A 139 9.49 -0.42 -0.97
C ARG A 139 10.44 -1.14 -0.03
N GLN A 140 11.21 -2.07 -0.58
CA GLN A 140 12.40 -2.57 0.08
C GLN A 140 13.33 -1.37 0.31
N LYS A 141 13.66 -1.07 1.57
CA LYS A 141 14.76 -0.15 1.86
C LYS A 141 16.01 -0.80 1.28
N HIS A 142 16.47 -0.33 0.13
CA HIS A 142 17.85 -0.60 -0.28
C HIS A 142 18.73 0.12 0.74
N HIS A 143 19.34 -0.68 1.62
CA HIS A 143 20.41 -0.26 2.51
C HIS A 143 21.65 0.14 1.70
#